data_AF-A0A256VNP6-F1
#
_entry.id   AF-A0A256VNP6-F1
#
_cell.length_a   1.000
_cell.length_b   1.000
_cell.length_c   1.000
_cell.angle_alpha   90.00
_cell.angle_beta   90.00
_cell.angle_gamma   90.00
#
_symmetry.space_group_name_H-M   'P 1'
#
loop_
_entity.id
_entity.type
_entity.pdbx_description
1 polymer ?
#
loop_
_entity_poly.entity_id
_entity_poly.type
_entity_poly.pdbx_seq_one_letter_code
_entity_poly.pdbx_strand_id
1 'polypeptide(L)'
;MDKRELVIWSLFDSGTGSYRQAINEYFPNIRNYSIGIDKLHKNNDFINLDLADFHKLFGDNSLFNTLDKLPKPNIILASPPCESWSVASAMRGGNKCWVWESGELIPRKDTSILSKNNTPFKSYPDKALYTRINGELCAFNTTQIINRYSPSYWVIENPLSSKIWYYLDRWHGFSGIYNVAHYAAYNKNFSKKPTCFMSNQILNLKTLPKGVKPAVTIGSHGIGKNSNRKQIHDYNERSAIPGLLVKDILTQLLEREL
;
A
#
# COMPACT_ATOMS: atom_id res chain seq x y z
N MET A 1 6.29 -24.25 28.31
CA MET A 1 6.09 -22.85 27.89
C MET A 1 5.10 -22.87 26.74
N ASP A 2 3.92 -22.31 26.95
CA ASP A 2 2.88 -22.27 25.92
C ASP A 2 3.37 -21.37 24.77
N LYS A 3 3.47 -21.95 23.57
CA LYS A 3 4.04 -21.27 22.41
C LYS A 3 2.96 -20.28 21.94
N ARG A 4 3.05 -19.02 22.41
CA ARG A 4 2.09 -17.96 22.02
C ARG A 4 1.91 -17.98 20.50
N GLU A 5 0.69 -18.23 20.05
CA GLU A 5 0.32 -18.22 18.64
C GLU A 5 0.59 -16.81 18.10
N LEU A 6 1.44 -16.71 17.07
CA LEU A 6 1.73 -15.44 16.44
C LEU A 6 0.62 -15.09 15.45
N VAL A 7 0.07 -13.89 15.58
CA VAL A 7 -1.03 -13.38 14.78
C VAL A 7 -0.56 -12.21 13.90
N ILE A 8 -0.85 -12.30 12.60
CA ILE A 8 -0.61 -11.24 11.63
C ILE A 8 -1.93 -10.76 11.07
N TRP A 9 -2.11 -9.44 10.98
CA TRP A 9 -3.16 -8.85 10.16
C TRP A 9 -2.56 -8.28 8.88
N SER A 10 -3.07 -8.74 7.74
CA SER A 10 -2.72 -8.27 6.40
C SER A 10 -3.83 -7.36 5.89
N LEU A 11 -3.67 -6.04 6.08
CA LEU A 11 -4.64 -5.02 5.69
C LEU A 11 -4.50 -4.67 4.21
N PHE A 12 -5.65 -4.49 3.55
CA PHE A 12 -5.77 -4.25 2.10
C PHE A 12 -5.25 -5.40 1.23
N ASP A 13 -5.23 -6.62 1.77
CA ASP A 13 -4.68 -7.82 1.12
C ASP A 13 -5.75 -8.65 0.39
N SER A 14 -6.76 -7.99 -0.18
CA SER A 14 -7.91 -8.63 -0.85
C SER A 14 -7.71 -8.88 -2.34
N GLY A 15 -6.79 -8.15 -3.00
CA GLY A 15 -6.61 -8.18 -4.45
C GLY A 15 -5.95 -9.46 -4.97
N THR A 16 -4.65 -9.65 -4.77
CA THR A 16 -4.01 -10.96 -4.99
C THR A 16 -3.84 -11.75 -3.70
N GLY A 17 -3.96 -11.12 -2.53
CA GLY A 17 -3.59 -11.76 -1.27
C GLY A 17 -2.08 -12.00 -1.19
N SER A 18 -1.26 -11.03 -1.62
CA SER A 18 0.21 -11.20 -1.68
C SER A 18 0.81 -11.51 -0.31
N TYR A 19 0.32 -10.86 0.76
CA TYR A 19 0.78 -11.18 2.11
C TYR A 19 0.28 -12.56 2.54
N ARG A 20 -1.01 -12.86 2.37
CA ARG A 20 -1.60 -14.17 2.70
C ARG A 20 -0.87 -15.32 2.02
N GLN A 21 -0.66 -15.23 0.71
CA GLN A 21 0.03 -16.27 -0.07
C GLN A 21 1.44 -16.51 0.47
N ALA A 22 2.22 -15.44 0.69
CA ALA A 22 3.58 -15.55 1.18
C ALA A 22 3.65 -16.08 2.62
N ILE A 23 2.73 -15.67 3.51
CA ILE A 23 2.68 -16.18 4.88
C ILE A 23 2.33 -17.66 4.89
N ASN A 24 1.33 -18.09 4.10
CA ASN A 24 0.96 -19.50 4.00
C ASN A 24 2.10 -20.35 3.43
N GLU A 25 2.86 -19.82 2.46
CA GLU A 25 3.98 -20.53 1.84
C GLU A 25 5.19 -20.65 2.78
N TYR A 26 5.61 -19.55 3.42
CA TYR A 26 6.88 -19.49 4.14
C TYR A 26 6.76 -19.61 5.66
N PHE A 27 5.59 -19.36 6.22
CA PHE A 27 5.34 -19.37 7.67
C PHE A 27 3.99 -20.03 8.01
N PRO A 28 3.78 -21.31 7.66
CA PRO A 28 2.47 -21.98 7.77
C PRO A 28 1.92 -22.09 9.20
N ASN A 29 2.76 -21.87 10.21
CA ASN A 29 2.38 -21.91 11.63
C ASN A 29 1.98 -20.52 12.19
N ILE A 30 2.02 -19.47 11.37
CA ILE A 30 1.60 -18.13 11.76
C ILE A 30 0.15 -17.93 11.32
N ARG A 31 -0.70 -17.47 12.23
CA ARG A 31 -2.09 -17.19 11.94
C ARG A 31 -2.23 -15.85 11.26
N ASN A 32 -2.65 -15.85 9.99
CA ASN A 32 -2.86 -14.62 9.22
C ASN A 32 -4.34 -14.32 9.00
N TYR A 33 -4.70 -13.04 9.17
CA TYR A 33 -6.00 -12.48 8.82
C TYR A 33 -5.83 -11.48 7.67
N SER A 34 -6.20 -11.89 6.47
CA SER A 34 -6.28 -10.99 5.30
C SER A 34 -7.60 -10.22 5.36
N ILE A 35 -7.54 -8.88 5.23
CA ILE A 35 -8.67 -7.98 5.48
C ILE A 35 -8.73 -6.91 4.37
N GLY A 36 -9.90 -6.67 3.80
CA GLY A 36 -10.11 -5.58 2.83
C GLY A 36 -11.33 -5.81 1.95
N ILE A 37 -11.36 -5.13 0.80
CA ILE A 37 -12.38 -5.28 -0.25
C ILE A 37 -11.70 -5.66 -1.56
N ASP A 38 -12.11 -6.74 -2.21
CA ASP A 38 -11.63 -7.05 -3.57
C ASP A 38 -12.47 -6.30 -4.60
N LYS A 39 -11.89 -5.23 -5.13
CA LYS A 39 -12.51 -4.37 -6.15
C LYS A 39 -12.89 -5.13 -7.42
N LEU A 40 -12.19 -6.22 -7.76
CA LEU A 40 -12.48 -7.01 -8.96
C LEU A 40 -13.40 -8.21 -8.67
N HIS A 41 -13.77 -8.45 -7.40
CA HIS A 41 -14.59 -9.60 -6.98
C HIS A 41 -14.05 -10.95 -7.48
N LYS A 42 -12.72 -11.10 -7.54
CA LYS A 42 -12.04 -12.31 -8.03
C LYS A 42 -11.64 -13.25 -6.90
N ASN A 43 -11.66 -12.80 -5.66
CA ASN A 43 -11.22 -13.56 -4.49
C ASN A 43 -12.25 -13.49 -3.37
N ASN A 44 -12.22 -14.48 -2.48
CA ASN A 44 -13.10 -14.60 -1.30
C ASN A 44 -12.35 -15.01 -0.02
N ASP A 45 -11.07 -15.38 -0.09
CA ASP A 45 -10.26 -15.84 1.05
C ASP A 45 -9.74 -14.69 1.94
N PHE A 46 -10.61 -13.76 2.31
CA PHE A 46 -10.30 -12.64 3.19
C PHE A 46 -11.55 -12.20 3.96
N ILE A 47 -11.34 -11.48 5.06
CA ILE A 47 -12.42 -10.82 5.78
C ILE A 47 -12.83 -9.59 4.96
N ASN A 48 -14.02 -9.66 4.37
CA ASN A 48 -14.60 -8.54 3.62
C ASN A 48 -14.97 -7.42 4.57
N LEU A 49 -14.17 -6.36 4.59
CA LEU A 49 -14.31 -5.22 5.50
C LEU A 49 -13.83 -3.94 4.82
N ASP A 50 -14.67 -2.91 4.86
CA ASP A 50 -14.30 -1.59 4.35
C ASP A 50 -13.32 -0.89 5.30
N LEU A 51 -12.05 -0.86 4.93
CA LEU A 51 -11.02 -0.15 5.69
C LEU A 51 -11.05 1.37 5.45
N ALA A 52 -11.90 1.86 4.54
CA ALA A 52 -12.21 3.28 4.36
C ALA A 52 -13.49 3.71 5.13
N ASP A 53 -14.05 2.85 6.00
CA ASP A 53 -15.28 3.15 6.73
C ASP A 53 -15.20 4.48 7.51
N PHE A 54 -16.24 5.30 7.37
CA PHE A 54 -16.41 6.55 8.09
C PHE A 54 -17.72 6.58 8.91
N HIS A 55 -18.46 5.47 8.98
CA HIS A 55 -19.76 5.41 9.64
C HIS A 55 -19.66 5.64 11.16
N LYS A 56 -18.45 5.55 11.72
CA LYS A 56 -18.14 5.99 13.09
C LYS A 56 -18.58 7.43 13.37
N LEU A 57 -18.57 8.31 12.36
CA LEU A 57 -19.08 9.68 12.47
C LEU A 57 -20.56 9.71 12.90
N PHE A 58 -21.32 8.68 12.55
CA PHE A 58 -22.75 8.51 12.85
C PHE A 58 -23.00 7.51 13.98
N GLY A 59 -21.97 7.18 14.77
CA GLY A 59 -22.08 6.26 15.91
C GLY A 59 -21.95 4.77 15.57
N ASP A 60 -21.82 4.42 14.29
CA ASP A 60 -21.61 3.03 13.88
C ASP A 60 -20.11 2.66 13.91
N ASN A 61 -19.74 1.78 14.84
CA ASN A 61 -18.36 1.32 15.01
C ASN A 61 -18.08 -0.03 14.29
N SER A 62 -18.84 -0.40 13.26
CA SER A 62 -18.76 -1.70 12.58
C SER A 62 -17.34 -2.12 12.17
N LEU A 63 -16.50 -1.18 11.68
CA LEU A 63 -15.09 -1.45 11.38
C LEU A 63 -14.36 -2.04 12.60
N PHE A 64 -14.37 -1.33 13.73
CA PHE A 64 -13.66 -1.75 14.93
C PHE A 64 -14.36 -2.90 15.65
N ASN A 65 -15.70 -2.93 15.65
CA ASN A 65 -16.47 -4.06 16.19
C ASN A 65 -16.14 -5.38 15.48
N THR A 66 -15.79 -5.33 14.19
CA THR A 66 -15.37 -6.50 13.43
C THR A 66 -13.94 -6.90 13.79
N LEU A 67 -13.02 -5.93 13.82
CA LEU A 67 -11.62 -6.17 14.15
C LEU A 67 -11.42 -6.63 15.61
N ASP A 68 -12.21 -6.12 16.55
CA ASP A 68 -12.16 -6.49 17.97
C ASP A 68 -12.55 -7.96 18.24
N LYS A 69 -13.22 -8.62 17.27
CA LYS A 69 -13.53 -10.06 17.35
C LYS A 69 -12.37 -10.95 16.94
N LEU A 70 -11.33 -10.39 16.33
CA LEU A 70 -10.14 -11.12 15.92
C LEU A 70 -9.13 -11.16 17.07
N PRO A 71 -8.27 -12.21 17.14
CA PRO A 71 -7.11 -12.19 18.01
C PRO A 71 -6.25 -10.96 17.75
N LYS A 72 -5.77 -10.33 18.83
CA LYS A 72 -4.93 -9.14 18.76
C LYS A 72 -3.66 -9.44 17.93
N PRO A 73 -3.30 -8.60 16.95
CA PRO A 73 -2.15 -8.87 16.09
C PRO A 73 -0.83 -8.60 16.81
N ASN A 74 0.16 -9.45 16.56
CA ASN A 74 1.56 -9.16 16.88
C ASN A 74 2.19 -8.30 15.78
N ILE A 75 1.79 -8.51 14.53
CA ILE A 75 2.29 -7.78 13.37
C ILE A 75 1.12 -7.28 12.53
N ILE A 76 1.20 -6.03 12.08
CA ILE A 76 0.31 -5.49 11.04
C ILE A 76 1.14 -5.23 9.77
N LEU A 77 0.75 -5.86 8.66
CA LEU A 77 1.23 -5.55 7.32
C LEU A 77 0.10 -4.83 6.58
N ALA A 78 0.34 -3.64 6.04
CA ALA A 78 -0.69 -2.85 5.37
C ALA A 78 -0.21 -2.35 4.01
N SER A 79 -1.05 -2.46 2.99
CA SER A 79 -0.78 -1.90 1.65
C SER A 79 -1.94 -1.00 1.18
N PRO A 80 -2.17 0.16 1.83
CA PRO A 80 -3.29 1.02 1.52
C PRO A 80 -3.30 1.47 0.05
N PRO A 81 -4.49 1.63 -0.59
CA PRO A 81 -4.61 2.00 -2.00
C PRO A 81 -3.82 3.27 -2.36
N CYS A 82 -3.08 3.22 -3.47
CA CYS A 82 -2.15 4.29 -3.86
C CYS A 82 -2.75 5.33 -4.81
N GLU A 83 -3.99 5.15 -5.26
CA GLU A 83 -4.65 5.93 -6.34
C GLU A 83 -4.76 7.42 -6.00
N SER A 84 -5.01 7.74 -4.73
CA SER A 84 -5.04 9.12 -4.22
C SER A 84 -3.62 9.72 -4.19
N TRP A 85 -2.60 8.89 -3.99
CA TRP A 85 -1.28 9.34 -3.54
C TRP A 85 -0.19 9.30 -4.62
N SER A 86 -0.40 8.48 -5.65
CA SER A 86 0.58 8.19 -6.69
C SER A 86 0.85 9.39 -7.62
N VAL A 87 2.13 9.59 -7.96
CA VAL A 87 2.61 10.54 -8.97
C VAL A 87 2.62 9.95 -10.39
N ALA A 88 2.06 8.75 -10.60
CA ALA A 88 2.00 8.12 -11.92
C ALA A 88 1.17 8.91 -12.93
N SER A 89 0.25 9.78 -12.47
CA SER A 89 -0.40 10.74 -13.34
C SER A 89 0.61 11.81 -13.76
N ALA A 90 0.83 11.97 -15.06
CA ALA A 90 1.76 12.94 -15.64
C ALA A 90 1.26 14.38 -15.45
N MET A 91 1.11 14.83 -14.21
CA MET A 91 0.60 16.14 -13.81
C MET A 91 1.73 16.96 -13.21
N ARG A 92 1.72 18.28 -13.46
CA ARG A 92 2.71 19.20 -12.89
C ARG A 92 2.37 19.47 -11.42
N GLY A 93 3.40 19.46 -10.57
CA GLY A 93 3.28 19.82 -9.15
C GLY A 93 2.48 18.86 -8.28
N GLY A 94 2.05 17.69 -8.77
CA GLY A 94 1.19 16.82 -7.98
C GLY A 94 0.58 15.65 -8.75
N ASN A 95 -0.63 15.28 -8.35
CA ASN A 95 -1.51 14.36 -9.06
C ASN A 95 -2.93 14.95 -9.12
N LYS A 96 -3.92 14.13 -9.51
CA LYS A 96 -5.32 14.58 -9.65
C LYS A 96 -5.99 14.94 -8.32
N CYS A 97 -5.50 14.40 -7.22
CA CYS A 97 -6.07 14.58 -5.88
C CYS A 97 -5.33 15.67 -5.08
N TRP A 98 -4.02 15.83 -5.31
CA TRP A 98 -3.14 16.65 -4.49
C TRP A 98 -2.17 17.49 -5.33
N VAL A 99 -1.86 18.68 -4.85
CA VAL A 99 -0.89 19.60 -5.45
C VAL A 99 0.02 20.19 -4.37
N TRP A 100 1.28 20.44 -4.72
CA TRP A 100 2.18 21.23 -3.90
C TRP A 100 1.93 22.72 -4.17
N GLU A 101 1.56 23.46 -3.13
CA GLU A 101 1.37 24.91 -3.16
C GLU A 101 2.10 25.51 -1.95
N SER A 102 2.99 26.48 -2.19
CA SER A 102 3.74 27.16 -1.12
C SER A 102 4.49 26.25 -0.14
N GLY A 103 4.97 25.09 -0.61
CA GLY A 103 5.70 24.12 0.22
C GLY A 103 4.80 23.10 0.94
N GLU A 104 3.48 23.23 0.84
CA GLU A 104 2.53 22.31 1.46
C GLU A 104 1.82 21.45 0.43
N LEU A 105 1.49 20.22 0.83
CA LEU A 105 0.63 19.35 0.05
C LEU A 105 -0.82 19.63 0.40
N ILE A 106 -1.59 20.13 -0.57
CA ILE A 106 -3.00 20.46 -0.39
C ILE A 106 -3.90 19.72 -1.38
N PRO A 107 -5.20 19.55 -1.08
CA PRO A 107 -6.16 19.01 -2.03
C PRO A 107 -6.24 19.88 -3.29
N ARG A 108 -6.23 19.24 -4.46
CA ARG A 108 -6.40 19.94 -5.73
C ARG A 108 -7.81 20.52 -5.82
N LYS A 109 -7.88 21.83 -6.11
CA LYS A 109 -9.13 22.60 -6.27
C LYS A 109 -9.58 22.70 -7.73
N ASP A 110 -8.64 22.68 -8.67
CA ASP A 110 -8.89 22.85 -10.10
C ASP A 110 -9.33 21.54 -10.79
N THR A 111 -10.41 21.63 -11.56
CA THR A 111 -10.97 20.53 -12.36
C THR A 111 -10.29 20.39 -13.72
N SER A 112 -9.66 21.46 -14.22
CA SER A 112 -8.91 21.50 -15.47
C SER A 112 -7.46 21.09 -15.23
N ILE A 113 -7.18 19.80 -15.34
CA ILE A 113 -5.82 19.31 -15.07
C ILE A 113 -4.99 19.40 -16.35
N LEU A 114 -4.06 20.35 -16.41
CA LEU A 114 -3.03 20.34 -17.44
C LEU A 114 -2.07 19.17 -17.17
N SER A 115 -1.87 18.34 -18.19
CA SER A 115 -0.79 17.35 -18.18
C SER A 115 0.57 18.05 -18.19
N LYS A 116 1.64 17.29 -17.93
CA LYS A 116 3.03 17.76 -18.07
C LYS A 116 3.36 18.34 -19.46
N ASN A 117 2.57 17.99 -20.48
CA ASN A 117 2.74 18.44 -21.86
C ASN A 117 1.76 19.56 -22.25
N ASN A 118 1.15 20.24 -21.27
CA ASN A 118 0.13 21.28 -21.48
C ASN A 118 -1.09 20.80 -22.30
N THR A 119 -1.37 19.50 -22.30
CA THR A 119 -2.59 18.96 -22.90
C THR A 119 -3.68 18.79 -21.83
N PRO A 120 -4.97 19.04 -22.13
CA PRO A 120 -6.05 18.81 -21.19
C PRO A 120 -6.09 17.33 -20.80
N PHE A 121 -5.88 17.03 -19.52
CA PHE A 121 -6.14 15.70 -19.00
C PHE A 121 -7.62 15.62 -18.64
N LYS A 122 -8.33 14.64 -19.23
CA LYS A 122 -9.74 14.42 -18.92
C LYS A 122 -9.89 13.96 -17.47
N SER A 123 -10.19 14.90 -16.58
CA SER A 123 -10.49 14.65 -15.18
C SER A 123 -12.00 14.69 -14.97
N TYR A 124 -12.50 13.74 -14.20
CA TYR A 124 -13.87 13.74 -13.72
C TYR A 124 -13.81 14.18 -12.25
N PRO A 125 -14.27 15.40 -11.92
CA PRO A 125 -14.08 15.98 -10.59
C PRO A 125 -14.63 15.13 -9.45
N ASP A 126 -15.80 14.53 -9.65
CA ASP A 126 -16.44 13.56 -8.77
C ASP A 126 -15.54 12.34 -8.52
N LYS A 127 -15.00 11.72 -9.58
CA LYS A 127 -14.10 10.57 -9.44
C LYS A 127 -12.81 10.95 -8.73
N ALA A 128 -12.28 12.15 -8.97
CA ALA A 128 -11.10 12.65 -8.27
C ALA A 128 -11.38 12.85 -6.78
N LEU A 129 -12.55 13.41 -6.44
CA LEU A 129 -13.02 13.59 -5.06
C LEU A 129 -13.19 12.25 -4.35
N TYR A 130 -13.94 11.30 -4.91
CA TYR A 130 -14.14 9.98 -4.31
C TYR A 130 -12.82 9.21 -4.15
N THR A 131 -11.93 9.29 -5.14
CA THR A 131 -10.59 8.69 -5.02
C THR A 131 -9.82 9.30 -3.85
N ARG A 132 -9.89 10.62 -3.68
CA ARG A 132 -9.21 11.34 -2.60
C ARG A 132 -9.77 10.93 -1.24
N ILE A 133 -11.09 11.02 -1.06
CA ILE A 133 -11.78 10.67 0.18
C ILE A 133 -11.45 9.23 0.59
N ASN A 134 -11.57 8.27 -0.35
CA ASN A 134 -11.21 6.88 -0.07
C ASN A 134 -9.74 6.74 0.34
N GLY A 135 -8.82 7.42 -0.35
CA GLY A 135 -7.40 7.38 -0.01
C GLY A 135 -7.11 7.94 1.37
N GLU A 136 -7.69 9.09 1.71
CA GLU A 136 -7.57 9.74 3.03
C GLU A 136 -8.12 8.85 4.14
N LEU A 137 -9.32 8.29 3.96
CA LEU A 137 -9.94 7.38 4.93
C LEU A 137 -9.14 6.10 5.11
N CYS A 138 -8.68 5.45 4.03
CA CYS A 138 -7.81 4.27 4.15
C CYS A 138 -6.52 4.59 4.91
N ALA A 139 -5.86 5.71 4.60
CA ALA A 139 -4.61 6.10 5.24
C ALA A 139 -4.83 6.41 6.74
N PHE A 140 -5.84 7.21 7.06
CA PHE A 140 -6.22 7.53 8.43
C PHE A 140 -6.63 6.30 9.22
N ASN A 141 -7.54 5.47 8.71
CA ASN A 141 -7.95 4.26 9.42
C ASN A 141 -6.81 3.27 9.63
N THR A 142 -5.82 3.21 8.73
CA THR A 142 -4.60 2.42 8.95
C THR A 142 -3.87 2.86 10.22
N THR A 143 -3.70 4.17 10.45
CA THR A 143 -3.06 4.69 11.67
C THR A 143 -3.93 4.41 12.90
N GLN A 144 -5.25 4.58 12.79
CA GLN A 144 -6.18 4.32 13.89
C GLN A 144 -6.17 2.85 14.31
N ILE A 145 -6.11 1.92 13.35
CA ILE A 145 -6.00 0.48 13.60
C ILE A 145 -4.66 0.18 14.30
N ILE A 146 -3.53 0.67 13.78
CA ILE A 146 -2.21 0.47 14.41
C ILE A 146 -2.20 1.02 15.83
N ASN A 147 -2.72 2.23 16.06
CA ASN A 147 -2.76 2.85 17.39
C ASN A 147 -3.65 2.06 18.36
N ARG A 148 -4.86 1.67 17.93
CA ARG A 148 -5.81 0.92 18.78
C ARG A 148 -5.24 -0.43 19.21
N TYR A 149 -4.68 -1.19 18.28
CA TYR A 149 -4.23 -2.55 18.54
C TYR A 149 -2.76 -2.64 18.96
N SER A 150 -1.96 -1.59 18.78
CA SER A 150 -0.58 -1.49 19.25
C SER A 150 0.22 -2.78 19.04
N PRO A 151 0.40 -3.25 17.79
CA PRO A 151 1.18 -4.45 17.50
C PRO A 151 2.66 -4.22 17.85
N SER A 152 3.41 -5.28 18.13
CA SER A 152 4.87 -5.19 18.31
C SER A 152 5.55 -4.61 17.08
N TYR A 153 5.07 -4.99 15.89
CA TYR A 153 5.59 -4.49 14.63
C TYR A 153 4.47 -4.07 13.68
N TRP A 154 4.75 -3.04 12.90
CA TRP A 154 3.89 -2.65 11.78
C TRP A 154 4.72 -2.24 10.58
N VAL A 155 4.18 -2.52 9.39
CA VAL A 155 4.79 -2.18 8.11
C VAL A 155 3.71 -1.69 7.15
N ILE A 156 3.89 -0.51 6.58
CA ILE A 156 3.00 0.11 5.59
C ILE A 156 3.72 0.19 4.25
N GLU A 157 3.21 -0.47 3.21
CA GLU A 157 3.68 -0.40 1.83
C GLU A 157 3.00 0.73 1.06
N ASN A 158 3.80 1.50 0.32
CA ASN A 158 3.34 2.33 -0.78
C ASN A 158 4.49 2.66 -1.73
N PRO A 159 4.25 3.18 -2.96
CA PRO A 159 5.33 3.68 -3.80
C PRO A 159 6.24 4.68 -3.06
N LEU A 160 7.54 4.66 -3.35
CA LEU A 160 8.53 5.49 -2.67
C LEU A 160 8.19 7.00 -2.76
N SER A 161 7.71 7.45 -3.90
CA SER A 161 7.32 8.84 -4.16
C SER A 161 5.85 9.14 -3.85
N SER A 162 5.18 8.24 -3.12
CA SER A 162 3.78 8.40 -2.75
C SER A 162 3.59 9.60 -1.83
N LYS A 163 2.50 10.33 -2.05
CA LYS A 163 2.11 11.46 -1.18
C LYS A 163 1.53 11.03 0.17
N ILE A 164 1.20 9.74 0.33
CA ILE A 164 0.68 9.20 1.59
C ILE A 164 1.66 9.46 2.74
N TRP A 165 2.97 9.43 2.45
CA TRP A 165 4.03 9.65 3.44
C TRP A 165 3.95 11.03 4.07
N TYR A 166 3.80 12.08 3.25
CA TYR A 166 3.61 13.44 3.74
C TYR A 166 2.30 13.59 4.50
N TYR A 167 1.23 12.98 4.00
CA TYR A 167 -0.09 13.03 4.63
C TYR A 167 -0.07 12.40 6.02
N LEU A 168 0.47 11.20 6.17
CA LEU A 168 0.59 10.50 7.46
C LEU A 168 1.43 11.32 8.45
N ASP A 169 2.61 11.80 8.03
CA ASP A 169 3.51 12.58 8.89
C ASP A 169 2.90 13.94 9.28
N ARG A 170 2.50 14.75 8.30
CA ARG A 170 2.15 16.16 8.54
C ARG A 170 0.71 16.39 8.97
N TRP A 171 -0.22 15.56 8.51
CA TRP A 171 -1.64 15.76 8.83
C TRP A 171 -2.09 14.90 10.01
N HIS A 172 -1.42 13.76 10.25
CA HIS A 172 -1.79 12.82 11.32
C HIS A 172 -0.71 12.60 12.36
N GLY A 173 0.47 13.24 12.23
CA GLY A 173 1.57 13.05 13.18
C GLY A 173 2.09 11.61 13.22
N PHE A 174 1.82 10.81 12.19
CA PHE A 174 2.16 9.40 12.12
C PHE A 174 3.37 9.20 11.21
N SER A 175 4.53 9.00 11.82
CA SER A 175 5.79 8.80 11.12
C SER A 175 6.44 7.46 11.49
N GLY A 176 7.43 7.06 10.70
CA GLY A 176 8.16 5.82 10.89
C GLY A 176 9.45 5.79 10.08
N ILE A 177 10.12 4.65 10.13
CA ILE A 177 11.37 4.40 9.45
C ILE A 177 11.07 3.98 8.01
N TYR A 178 11.70 4.64 7.04
CA TYR A 178 11.47 4.38 5.62
C TYR A 178 12.44 3.32 5.11
N ASN A 179 11.92 2.15 4.74
CA ASN A 179 12.73 1.06 4.21
C ASN A 179 12.47 0.90 2.71
N VAL A 180 13.47 1.22 1.89
CA VAL A 180 13.33 1.22 0.42
C VAL A 180 13.57 -0.16 -0.16
N ALA A 181 12.68 -0.61 -1.06
CA ALA A 181 12.82 -1.87 -1.76
C ALA A 181 12.50 -1.72 -3.26
N HIS A 182 13.10 -2.59 -4.08
CA HIS A 182 12.72 -2.75 -5.49
C HIS A 182 12.14 -4.15 -5.69
N TYR A 183 10.88 -4.27 -6.12
CA TYR A 183 10.23 -5.59 -6.30
C TYR A 183 11.02 -6.53 -7.23
N ALA A 184 11.56 -5.98 -8.31
CA ALA A 184 12.42 -6.72 -9.24
C ALA A 184 13.73 -7.27 -8.63
N ALA A 185 14.17 -6.78 -7.45
CA ALA A 185 15.30 -7.34 -6.71
C ALA A 185 14.95 -8.68 -6.04
N TYR A 186 13.65 -8.95 -5.85
CA TYR A 186 13.14 -10.18 -5.24
C TYR A 186 12.53 -11.13 -6.26
N ASN A 187 11.95 -10.60 -7.35
CA ASN A 187 11.41 -11.41 -8.42
C ASN A 187 11.47 -10.65 -9.76
N LYS A 188 12.22 -11.20 -10.74
CA LYS A 188 12.42 -10.60 -12.07
C LYS A 188 11.13 -10.41 -12.88
N ASN A 189 10.06 -11.13 -12.53
CA ASN A 189 8.74 -11.02 -13.17
C ASN A 189 7.92 -9.83 -12.64
N PHE A 190 8.44 -9.11 -11.65
CA PHE A 190 7.85 -7.86 -11.18
C PHE A 190 8.56 -6.66 -11.81
N SER A 191 7.84 -5.54 -11.86
CA SER A 191 8.45 -4.29 -12.28
C SER A 191 9.47 -3.77 -11.26
N LYS A 192 10.34 -2.84 -11.65
CA LYS A 192 11.28 -2.17 -10.73
C LYS A 192 10.59 -1.24 -9.71
N LYS A 193 9.24 -1.18 -9.66
CA LYS A 193 8.44 -0.24 -8.85
C LYS A 193 9.22 0.18 -7.58
N PRO A 194 9.73 1.41 -7.52
CA PRO A 194 10.40 1.88 -6.33
C PRO A 194 9.34 2.04 -5.24
N THR A 195 9.49 1.24 -4.18
CA THR A 195 8.51 1.10 -3.11
C THR A 195 9.20 1.42 -1.77
N CYS A 196 8.43 2.01 -0.86
CA CYS A 196 8.83 2.21 0.51
C CYS A 196 7.93 1.37 1.42
N PHE A 197 8.56 0.78 2.44
CA PHE A 197 7.92 0.09 3.55
C PHE A 197 8.20 0.92 4.81
N MET A 198 7.24 1.76 5.19
CA MET A 198 7.34 2.53 6.42
C MET A 198 7.03 1.61 7.61
N SER A 199 7.91 1.54 8.61
CA SER A 199 7.74 0.67 9.77
C SER A 199 8.27 1.27 11.06
N ASN A 200 7.94 0.66 12.20
CA ASN A 200 8.59 0.96 13.48
C ASN A 200 9.97 0.31 13.64
N GLN A 201 10.44 -0.44 12.63
CA GLN A 201 11.74 -1.11 12.63
C GLN A 201 12.57 -0.77 11.39
N ILE A 202 13.90 -0.83 11.52
CA ILE A 202 14.82 -0.79 10.39
C ILE A 202 14.80 -2.16 9.70
N LEU A 203 14.56 -2.16 8.39
CA LEU A 203 14.55 -3.33 7.52
C LEU A 203 15.59 -3.16 6.41
N ASN A 204 16.49 -4.13 6.28
CA ASN A 204 17.54 -4.14 5.26
C ASN A 204 17.01 -4.76 3.97
N LEU A 205 16.19 -4.01 3.23
CA LEU A 205 15.53 -4.51 2.02
C LEU A 205 16.40 -4.33 0.76
N LYS A 206 16.26 -5.25 -0.19
CA LYS A 206 17.05 -5.27 -1.42
C LYS A 206 16.58 -4.20 -2.39
N THR A 207 17.55 -3.49 -2.94
CA THR A 207 17.35 -2.55 -4.04
C THR A 207 18.24 -2.92 -5.22
N LEU A 208 17.73 -2.70 -6.42
CA LEU A 208 18.54 -2.72 -7.64
C LEU A 208 19.35 -1.43 -7.81
N PRO A 209 20.58 -1.50 -8.35
CA PRO A 209 21.38 -0.33 -8.72
C PRO A 209 20.65 0.65 -9.65
N LYS A 210 21.12 1.91 -9.64
CA LYS A 210 20.66 2.95 -10.57
C LYS A 210 20.95 2.51 -12.02
N GLY A 211 20.04 2.81 -12.94
CA GLY A 211 20.20 2.47 -14.37
C GLY A 211 19.75 1.06 -14.78
N VAL A 212 19.66 0.10 -13.85
CA VAL A 212 19.14 -1.26 -14.17
C VAL A 212 17.69 -1.18 -14.64
N LYS A 213 17.40 -1.74 -15.83
CA LYS A 213 16.07 -1.80 -16.45
C LYS A 213 15.38 -3.13 -16.07
N PRO A 214 14.14 -3.12 -15.54
CA PRO A 214 13.42 -4.36 -15.26
C PRO A 214 13.00 -5.07 -16.55
N ALA A 215 12.76 -6.38 -16.44
CA ALA A 215 12.16 -7.18 -17.52
C ALA A 215 10.66 -6.88 -17.73
N VAL A 216 10.00 -6.34 -16.70
CA VAL A 216 8.55 -6.09 -16.66
C VAL A 216 8.24 -4.62 -16.38
N THR A 217 7.19 -4.10 -17.01
CA THR A 217 6.70 -2.72 -16.85
C THR A 217 5.21 -2.69 -16.53
N ILE A 218 4.79 -1.71 -15.73
CA ILE A 218 3.38 -1.49 -15.38
C ILE A 218 2.76 -0.54 -16.41
N GLY A 219 1.72 -1.01 -17.10
CA GLY A 219 1.10 -0.31 -18.22
C GLY A 219 2.06 -0.04 -19.39
N SER A 220 1.66 0.86 -20.28
CA SER A 220 2.37 1.13 -21.54
C SER A 220 3.37 2.30 -21.47
N HIS A 221 3.53 2.93 -20.31
CA HIS A 221 4.37 4.12 -20.17
C HIS A 221 5.86 3.77 -20.27
N GLY A 222 6.58 4.40 -21.20
CA GLY A 222 8.05 4.28 -21.35
C GLY A 222 8.52 3.05 -22.15
N ILE A 223 7.61 2.38 -22.85
CA ILE A 223 7.93 1.30 -23.79
C ILE A 223 8.11 1.93 -25.16
N GLY A 224 9.36 2.04 -25.62
CA GLY A 224 9.62 2.38 -27.03
C GLY A 224 8.98 1.32 -27.93
N LYS A 225 8.60 1.69 -29.16
CA LYS A 225 7.90 0.80 -30.11
C LYS A 225 8.55 -0.59 -30.31
N ASN A 226 9.82 -0.75 -29.95
CA ASN A 226 10.62 -1.97 -30.08
C ASN A 226 10.99 -2.65 -28.74
N SER A 227 10.27 -2.40 -27.65
CA SER A 227 10.60 -2.98 -26.34
C SER A 227 9.88 -4.31 -26.07
N ASN A 228 10.64 -5.39 -25.89
CA ASN A 228 10.16 -6.75 -25.59
C ASN A 228 9.75 -6.98 -24.11
N ARG A 229 9.49 -5.92 -23.34
CA ARG A 229 9.12 -6.04 -21.91
C ARG A 229 7.67 -6.47 -21.75
N LYS A 230 7.42 -7.40 -20.81
CA LYS A 230 6.05 -7.79 -20.43
C LYS A 230 5.32 -6.59 -19.81
N GLN A 231 4.08 -6.35 -20.25
CA GLN A 231 3.21 -5.31 -19.72
C GLN A 231 2.18 -5.91 -18.76
N ILE A 232 2.04 -5.31 -17.58
CA ILE A 232 0.99 -5.67 -16.62
C ILE A 232 -0.09 -4.59 -16.64
N HIS A 233 -1.31 -4.98 -16.99
CA HIS A 233 -2.48 -4.09 -17.05
C HIS A 233 -3.50 -4.35 -15.94
N ASP A 234 -3.65 -5.60 -15.50
CA ASP A 234 -4.61 -5.98 -14.45
C ASP A 234 -4.30 -5.26 -13.14
N TYR A 235 -5.34 -4.78 -12.47
CA TYR A 235 -5.21 -3.98 -11.25
C TYR A 235 -4.59 -4.77 -10.11
N ASN A 236 -5.04 -6.01 -9.87
CA ASN A 236 -4.56 -6.86 -8.79
C ASN A 236 -3.10 -7.28 -9.04
N GLU A 237 -2.74 -7.59 -10.29
CA GLU A 237 -1.34 -7.89 -10.63
C GLU A 237 -0.40 -6.68 -10.44
N ARG A 238 -0.88 -5.46 -10.67
CA ARG A 238 -0.09 -4.23 -10.49
C ARG A 238 0.17 -3.89 -9.03
N SER A 239 -0.73 -4.32 -8.13
CA SER A 239 -0.59 -4.14 -6.67
C SER A 239 0.09 -5.32 -5.99
N ALA A 240 0.37 -6.41 -6.71
CA ALA A 240 1.00 -7.59 -6.13
C ALA A 240 2.40 -7.27 -5.56
N ILE A 241 2.74 -7.97 -4.47
CA ILE A 241 4.02 -7.86 -3.77
C ILE A 241 4.76 -9.20 -3.93
N PRO A 242 6.07 -9.21 -4.27
CA PRO A 242 6.82 -10.47 -4.36
C PRO A 242 6.80 -11.24 -3.04
N GLY A 243 6.46 -12.53 -3.07
CA GLY A 243 6.42 -13.36 -1.86
C GLY A 243 7.76 -13.43 -1.13
N LEU A 244 8.88 -13.47 -1.85
CA LEU A 244 10.22 -13.44 -1.27
C LEU A 244 10.56 -12.12 -0.55
N LEU A 245 9.92 -11.00 -0.93
CA LEU A 245 10.06 -9.73 -0.22
C LEU A 245 9.26 -9.77 1.10
N VAL A 246 8.05 -10.30 1.08
CA VAL A 246 7.25 -10.50 2.30
C VAL A 246 7.99 -11.45 3.26
N LYS A 247 8.60 -12.53 2.74
CA LYS A 247 9.45 -13.44 3.50
C LYS A 247 10.60 -12.72 4.18
N ASP A 248 11.32 -11.89 3.45
CA ASP A 248 12.47 -11.14 3.97
C ASP A 248 12.06 -10.19 5.10
N ILE A 249 10.98 -9.43 4.90
CA ILE A 249 10.41 -8.54 5.93
C ILE A 249 10.08 -9.34 7.19
N LEU A 250 9.31 -10.42 7.07
CA LEU A 250 8.87 -11.19 8.23
C LEU A 250 10.04 -11.90 8.93
N THR A 251 11.01 -12.42 8.18
CA THR A 251 12.21 -13.03 8.78
C THR A 251 12.93 -12.03 9.67
N GLN A 252 13.18 -10.81 9.17
CA GLN A 252 13.87 -9.76 9.93
C GLN A 252 13.08 -9.27 11.16
N LEU A 253 11.74 -9.35 11.13
CA LEU A 253 10.91 -8.99 12.29
C LEU A 253 10.89 -10.10 13.34
N LEU A 254 10.79 -11.36 12.91
CA LEU A 254 10.70 -12.52 13.81
C LEU A 254 12.01 -12.87 14.48
N GLU A 255 13.15 -12.64 13.82
CA GLU A 255 14.48 -12.79 14.42
C GLU A 255 14.71 -11.86 15.63
N ARG A 256 13.91 -10.81 15.79
CA ARG A 256 14.00 -9.86 16.91
C ARG A 256 13.18 -10.26 18.13
N GLU A 257 12.28 -11.23 17.98
CA GLU A 257 11.46 -11.79 19.07
C GLU A 257 12.14 -13.01 19.74
N LEU A 258 13.24 -13.50 19.17
CA LEU A 258 14.08 -14.57 19.69
C LEU A 258 15.25 -14.00 20.50
#